data_AF-Q57ZZ2-F1
#
_entry.id   AF-Q57ZZ2-F1
#
_cell.length_a   1.000
_cell.length_b   1.000
_cell.length_c   1.000
_cell.angle_alpha   90.00
_cell.angle_beta   90.00
_cell.angle_gamma   90.00
#
_symmetry.space_group_name_H-M   'P 1'
#
loop_
_entity.id
_entity.type
_entity.pdbx_description
1 polymer ?
#
loop_
_entity_poly.entity_id
_entity_poly.type
_entity_poly.pdbx_seq_one_letter_code
_entity_poly.pdbx_strand_id
1 'polypeptide(L)'
;MDAVVNSEVQQLREELEKAKHRMQVWKEKTQVGVTELRNRIIELTTELEESRAANDQLSQQLQNAKSVATAAASTSGAVPECSSFAESHYFSHVGAWVTASSDALVEILLDKSDAALDIAVGTWRELEKHKRRTAQTLRMQKKTTEALEQELAGLRETLTGAQAELVERKSAIERRDQALETLQNRLETLEEAKASFEASQAAMASRPNAEQINAFEERLEEERENMRHEFTVRESIIFDQHRDEMERLMSRYEQDMAELRAELEERALETAETGNKHLGEGAQARGQSEQRDDAAYGELLDHLKSLQEELRGAQEENQKLTQELAAVKRTHSGVGGPVLGSCSVKDFNGQNKPSTLPEALSRIAELEGDVSRLSDELCATRRRLVATRHQSNTTKDQENSLVFDGQLATYLRFTVVQLLCSSGDTNVAKNLFPVLTTLLRFDKSNLSEIYKKNPGWVKRRF
;
A
#
# COMPACT_ATOMS: atom_id res chain seq x y z
N MET A 1 3.41 13.04 41.93
CA MET A 1 3.29 12.82 40.47
C MET A 1 1.88 12.39 40.09
N ASP A 2 1.16 11.66 40.94
CA ASP A 2 -0.20 11.16 40.69
C ASP A 2 -1.24 12.22 40.29
N ALA A 3 -1.16 13.44 40.83
CA ALA A 3 -2.08 14.52 40.46
C ALA A 3 -1.94 14.97 38.99
N VAL A 4 -0.70 14.98 38.47
CA VAL A 4 -0.43 15.37 37.07
C VAL A 4 -0.92 14.27 36.13
N VAL A 5 -0.58 13.00 36.42
CA VAL A 5 -1.05 11.85 35.64
C VAL A 5 -2.58 11.76 35.64
N ASN A 6 -3.24 11.97 36.78
CA ASN A 6 -4.71 11.99 36.84
C ASN A 6 -5.32 13.13 36.01
N SER A 7 -4.68 14.29 35.98
CA SER A 7 -5.14 15.42 35.17
C SER A 7 -4.97 15.16 33.66
N GLU A 8 -3.86 14.57 33.23
CA GLU A 8 -3.61 14.18 31.84
C GLU A 8 -4.58 13.07 31.39
N VAL A 9 -4.83 12.07 32.24
CA VAL A 9 -5.81 11.01 31.96
C VAL A 9 -7.23 11.57 31.84
N GLN A 10 -7.60 12.56 32.67
CA GLN A 10 -8.89 13.25 32.54
C GLN A 10 -8.99 14.04 31.22
N GLN A 11 -7.93 14.77 30.84
CA GLN A 11 -7.89 15.49 29.56
C GLN A 11 -8.02 14.54 28.37
N LEU A 12 -7.27 13.42 28.36
CA LEU A 12 -7.36 12.41 27.30
C LEU A 12 -8.76 11.77 27.22
N ARG A 13 -9.44 11.54 28.35
CA ARG A 13 -10.82 11.05 28.37
C ARG A 13 -11.80 12.07 27.78
N GLU A 14 -11.65 13.35 28.12
CA GLU A 14 -12.47 14.41 27.53
C GLU A 14 -12.22 14.57 26.03
N GLU A 15 -10.97 14.48 25.58
CA GLU A 15 -10.62 14.53 24.17
C GLU A 15 -11.17 13.33 23.40
N LEU A 16 -11.13 12.14 24.00
CA LEU A 16 -11.69 10.92 23.43
C LEU A 16 -13.22 11.01 23.30
N GLU A 17 -13.93 11.51 24.32
CA GLU A 17 -15.37 11.74 24.24
C GLU A 17 -15.73 12.82 23.20
N LYS A 18 -14.95 13.91 23.11
CA LYS A 18 -15.11 14.92 22.04
C LYS A 18 -14.85 14.33 20.65
N ALA A 19 -13.86 13.45 20.50
CA ALA A 19 -13.58 12.77 19.23
C ALA A 19 -14.70 11.80 18.84
N LYS A 20 -15.21 11.03 19.80
CA LYS A 20 -16.34 10.12 19.62
C LYS A 20 -17.61 10.86 19.21
N HIS A 21 -17.90 11.99 19.86
CA HIS A 21 -19.04 12.84 19.50
C HIS A 21 -18.89 13.43 18.09
N ARG A 22 -17.71 13.95 17.74
CA ARG A 22 -17.42 14.43 16.37
C ARG A 22 -17.62 13.33 15.32
N MET A 23 -17.20 12.10 15.63
CA MET A 23 -17.37 10.96 14.73
C MET A 23 -18.84 10.56 14.56
N GLN A 24 -19.64 10.62 15.63
CA GLN A 24 -21.09 10.39 15.54
C GLN A 24 -21.77 11.45 14.67
N VAL A 25 -21.49 12.74 14.90
CA VAL A 25 -22.04 13.84 14.07
C VAL A 25 -21.61 13.70 12.61
N TRP A 26 -20.36 13.31 12.35
CA TRP A 26 -19.88 13.08 10.98
C TRP A 26 -20.58 11.89 10.32
N LYS A 27 -20.80 10.81 11.06
CA LYS A 27 -21.56 9.64 10.57
C LYS A 27 -23.01 10.02 10.23
N GLU A 28 -23.68 10.79 11.07
CA GLU A 28 -25.04 11.27 10.82
C GLU A 28 -25.11 12.17 9.58
N LYS A 29 -24.21 13.16 9.47
CA LYS A 29 -24.14 14.04 8.29
C LYS A 29 -23.85 13.27 7.01
N THR A 30 -22.96 12.28 7.07
CA THR A 30 -22.61 11.45 5.91
C THR A 30 -23.79 10.55 5.53
N GLN A 31 -24.51 9.99 6.51
CA GLN A 31 -25.72 9.22 6.25
C GLN A 31 -26.81 10.07 5.60
N VAL A 32 -27.02 11.31 6.08
CA VAL A 32 -27.94 12.27 5.45
C VAL A 32 -27.53 12.55 4.00
N GLY A 33 -26.25 12.88 3.76
CA GLY A 33 -25.76 13.13 2.39
C GLY A 33 -25.90 11.91 1.46
N VAL A 34 -25.66 10.69 1.97
CA VAL A 34 -25.88 9.45 1.21
C VAL A 34 -27.36 9.23 0.91
N THR A 35 -28.27 9.52 1.85
CA THR A 35 -29.71 9.42 1.61
C THR A 35 -30.20 10.46 0.60
N GLU A 36 -29.68 11.68 0.63
CA GLU A 36 -29.99 12.73 -0.35
C GLU A 36 -29.51 12.33 -1.75
N LEU A 37 -28.28 11.82 -1.88
CA LEU A 37 -27.75 11.32 -3.15
C LEU A 37 -28.55 10.13 -3.67
N ARG A 38 -28.95 9.20 -2.80
CA ARG A 38 -29.80 8.06 -3.18
C ARG A 38 -31.17 8.55 -3.69
N ASN A 39 -31.80 9.49 -2.99
CA ASN A 39 -33.07 10.07 -3.44
C ASN A 39 -32.92 10.78 -4.78
N ARG A 40 -31.84 11.55 -4.97
CA ARG A 40 -31.58 12.24 -6.24
C ARG A 40 -31.33 11.27 -7.40
N ILE A 41 -30.65 10.14 -7.15
CA ILE A 41 -30.50 9.08 -8.15
C ILE A 41 -31.86 8.51 -8.51
N ILE A 42 -32.72 8.22 -7.53
CA ILE A 42 -34.08 7.72 -7.77
C ILE A 42 -34.87 8.70 -8.64
N GLU A 43 -34.90 9.98 -8.28
CA GLU A 43 -35.57 11.04 -9.07
C GLU A 43 -35.05 11.10 -10.51
N LEU A 44 -33.73 11.11 -10.70
CA LEU A 44 -33.13 11.16 -12.05
C LEU A 44 -33.41 9.89 -12.85
N THR A 45 -33.48 8.72 -12.19
CA THR A 45 -33.86 7.47 -12.87
C THR A 45 -35.33 7.49 -13.29
N THR A 46 -36.22 7.99 -12.44
CA THR A 46 -37.64 8.12 -12.79
C THR A 46 -37.86 9.14 -13.90
N GLU A 47 -37.19 10.30 -13.86
CA GLU A 47 -37.23 11.31 -14.94
C GLU A 47 -36.73 10.73 -16.29
N LEU A 48 -35.69 9.88 -16.23
CA LEU A 48 -35.13 9.23 -17.42
C LEU A 48 -36.04 8.13 -17.96
N GLU A 49 -36.71 7.37 -17.10
CA GLU A 49 -37.73 6.39 -17.48
C GLU A 49 -38.96 7.07 -18.11
N GLU A 50 -39.45 8.16 -17.52
CA GLU A 50 -40.53 8.98 -18.08
C GLU A 50 -40.16 9.56 -19.44
N SER A 51 -38.94 10.09 -19.58
CA SER A 51 -38.44 10.60 -20.85
C SER A 51 -38.33 9.52 -21.92
N ARG A 52 -37.92 8.30 -21.55
CA ARG A 52 -37.87 7.15 -22.47
C ARG A 52 -39.27 6.75 -22.90
N ALA A 53 -40.21 6.61 -21.96
CA ALA A 53 -41.60 6.27 -22.26
C ALA A 53 -42.26 7.30 -23.21
N ALA A 54 -42.02 8.60 -22.98
CA ALA A 54 -42.51 9.66 -23.85
C ALA A 54 -41.90 9.58 -25.26
N ASN A 55 -40.61 9.28 -25.37
CA ASN A 55 -39.91 9.15 -26.66
C ASN A 55 -40.38 7.91 -27.44
N ASP A 56 -40.65 6.81 -26.75
CA ASP A 56 -41.23 5.60 -27.34
C ASP A 56 -42.65 5.88 -27.88
N GLN A 57 -43.47 6.63 -27.13
CA GLN A 57 -44.80 7.03 -27.56
C GLN A 57 -44.75 7.95 -28.80
N LEU A 58 -43.85 8.93 -28.83
CA LEU A 58 -43.65 9.80 -30.01
C LEU A 58 -43.15 9.02 -31.22
N SER A 59 -42.24 8.07 -31.01
CA SER A 59 -41.72 7.19 -32.07
C SER A 59 -42.84 6.33 -32.67
N GLN A 60 -43.74 5.79 -31.84
CA GLN A 60 -44.93 5.08 -32.30
C GLN A 60 -45.90 5.99 -33.08
N GLN A 61 -46.13 7.22 -32.61
CA GLN A 61 -46.97 8.19 -33.33
C GLN A 61 -46.40 8.55 -34.71
N LEU A 62 -45.08 8.76 -34.81
CA LEU A 62 -44.41 9.02 -36.08
C LEU A 62 -44.50 7.82 -37.02
N GLN A 63 -44.36 6.60 -36.51
CA GLN A 63 -44.51 5.39 -37.30
C GLN A 63 -45.94 5.22 -37.83
N ASN A 64 -46.95 5.51 -37.00
CA ASN A 64 -48.36 5.52 -37.38
C ASN A 64 -48.65 6.58 -38.44
N ALA A 65 -48.20 7.83 -38.23
CA ALA A 65 -48.38 8.92 -39.20
C ALA A 65 -47.71 8.61 -40.56
N LYS A 66 -46.52 7.99 -40.53
CA LYS A 66 -45.82 7.54 -41.73
C LYS A 66 -46.62 6.47 -42.47
N SER A 67 -47.19 5.49 -41.76
CA SER A 67 -48.04 4.45 -42.37
C SER A 67 -49.28 5.03 -43.05
N VAL A 68 -49.92 6.05 -42.45
CA VAL A 68 -51.08 6.75 -43.03
C VAL A 68 -50.68 7.57 -44.27
N ALA A 69 -49.56 8.31 -44.21
CA ALA A 69 -49.08 9.08 -45.36
C ALA A 69 -48.72 8.18 -46.55
N THR A 70 -48.17 7.00 -46.29
CA THR A 70 -47.81 6.04 -47.35
C THR A 70 -49.06 5.41 -47.97
N ALA A 71 -50.11 5.18 -47.17
CA ALA A 71 -51.41 4.72 -47.67
C ALA A 71 -52.11 5.78 -48.55
N ALA A 72 -52.08 7.06 -48.13
CA ALA A 72 -52.68 8.17 -48.89
C ALA A 72 -51.95 8.46 -50.22
N ALA A 73 -50.61 8.39 -50.23
CA ALA A 73 -49.82 8.58 -51.44
C ALA A 73 -50.08 7.49 -52.51
N SER A 74 -50.58 6.32 -52.09
CA SER A 74 -50.92 5.22 -53.00
C SER A 74 -52.28 5.40 -53.69
N THR A 75 -53.08 6.42 -53.35
CA THR A 75 -54.46 6.56 -53.87
C THR A 75 -54.72 7.79 -54.75
N SER A 76 -53.81 8.76 -54.90
CA SER A 76 -54.05 9.97 -55.70
C SER A 76 -53.35 9.91 -57.07
N GLY A 77 -53.89 9.11 -57.99
CA GLY A 77 -53.43 9.02 -59.37
C GLY A 77 -54.61 9.03 -60.34
N ALA A 78 -55.32 10.15 -60.46
CA ALA A 78 -56.24 10.42 -61.57
C ALA A 78 -56.68 11.90 -61.52
N VAL A 79 -55.96 12.79 -62.20
CA VAL A 79 -56.50 14.11 -62.58
C VAL A 79 -56.96 13.98 -64.03
N PRO A 80 -58.26 14.16 -64.33
CA PRO A 80 -58.80 14.00 -65.67
C PRO A 80 -58.56 15.26 -66.51
N GLU A 81 -57.99 15.07 -67.70
CA GLU A 81 -58.07 16.00 -68.81
C GLU A 81 -59.54 16.17 -69.20
N CYS A 82 -60.08 17.37 -69.01
CA CYS A 82 -61.34 17.76 -69.64
C CYS A 82 -61.08 18.92 -70.58
N SER A 83 -61.39 18.63 -71.83
CA SER A 83 -61.27 19.42 -73.04
C SER A 83 -62.33 20.52 -73.14
N SER A 84 -61.96 21.55 -73.92
CA SER A 84 -62.80 22.37 -74.79
C SER A 84 -64.00 23.11 -74.18
N PHE A 85 -64.01 24.44 -74.27
CA PHE A 85 -64.65 25.18 -75.37
C PHE A 85 -64.50 26.70 -75.16
N ALA A 86 -64.35 27.40 -76.28
CA ALA A 86 -64.33 28.85 -76.51
C ALA A 86 -64.90 29.80 -75.42
N GLU A 87 -64.00 30.53 -74.73
CA GLU A 87 -64.24 31.86 -74.12
C GLU A 87 -62.89 32.56 -73.80
N SER A 88 -62.05 32.76 -74.82
CA SER A 88 -60.59 32.91 -74.64
C SER A 88 -60.05 34.28 -74.18
N HIS A 89 -60.83 35.36 -74.13
CA HIS A 89 -60.28 36.69 -73.77
C HIS A 89 -60.57 37.14 -72.33
N TYR A 90 -61.76 36.89 -71.79
CA TYR A 90 -62.06 37.22 -70.38
C TYR A 90 -61.46 36.18 -69.42
N PHE A 91 -61.52 34.89 -69.76
CA PHE A 91 -60.81 33.86 -69.01
C PHE A 91 -59.28 33.97 -69.12
N SER A 92 -58.73 34.51 -70.21
CA SER A 92 -57.29 34.77 -70.29
C SER A 92 -56.86 35.83 -69.27
N HIS A 93 -57.67 36.87 -69.05
CA HIS A 93 -57.30 37.93 -68.11
C HIS A 93 -57.53 37.54 -66.66
N VAL A 94 -58.65 36.87 -66.36
CA VAL A 94 -58.88 36.26 -65.03
C VAL A 94 -57.86 35.16 -64.77
N GLY A 95 -57.57 34.32 -65.76
CA GLY A 95 -56.53 33.30 -65.70
C GLY A 95 -55.16 33.91 -65.41
N ALA A 96 -54.77 34.96 -66.13
CA ALA A 96 -53.52 35.69 -65.91
C ALA A 96 -53.45 36.35 -64.53
N TRP A 97 -54.55 36.90 -64.03
CA TRP A 97 -54.62 37.49 -62.68
C TRP A 97 -54.59 36.42 -61.59
N VAL A 98 -55.30 35.30 -61.77
CA VAL A 98 -55.28 34.15 -60.86
C VAL A 98 -53.90 33.51 -60.85
N THR A 99 -53.23 33.36 -62.00
CA THR A 99 -51.84 32.87 -62.04
C THR A 99 -50.90 33.87 -61.38
N ALA A 100 -51.01 35.18 -61.65
CA ALA A 100 -50.14 36.18 -61.03
C ALA A 100 -50.32 36.29 -59.51
N SER A 101 -51.56 36.20 -59.02
CA SER A 101 -51.86 36.22 -57.57
C SER A 101 -51.49 34.90 -56.88
N SER A 102 -51.69 33.77 -57.56
CA SER A 102 -51.16 32.46 -57.17
C SER A 102 -49.64 32.50 -57.04
N ASP A 103 -48.94 32.99 -58.07
CA ASP A 103 -47.48 33.07 -58.11
C ASP A 103 -46.95 33.98 -57.00
N ALA A 104 -47.58 35.14 -56.77
CA ALA A 104 -47.20 36.04 -55.67
C ALA A 104 -47.44 35.41 -54.28
N LEU A 105 -48.54 34.67 -54.09
CA LEU A 105 -48.80 33.96 -52.83
C LEU A 105 -47.81 32.80 -52.62
N VAL A 106 -47.48 32.07 -53.68
CA VAL A 106 -46.48 31.01 -53.67
C VAL A 106 -45.10 31.59 -53.35
N GLU A 107 -44.71 32.71 -53.95
CA GLU A 107 -43.45 33.39 -53.68
C GLU A 107 -43.36 33.87 -52.22
N ILE A 108 -44.43 34.48 -51.69
CA ILE A 108 -44.49 34.88 -50.26
C ILE A 108 -44.46 33.66 -49.33
N LEU A 109 -45.11 32.56 -49.68
CA LEU A 109 -45.08 31.32 -48.90
C LEU A 109 -43.71 30.66 -48.96
N LEU A 110 -43.06 30.67 -50.12
CA LEU A 110 -41.70 30.18 -50.32
C LEU A 110 -40.71 31.02 -49.50
N ASP A 111 -40.76 32.36 -49.57
CA ASP A 111 -39.91 33.26 -48.79
C ASP A 111 -40.11 33.08 -47.27
N LYS A 112 -41.36 32.92 -46.81
CA LYS A 112 -41.65 32.62 -45.40
C LYS A 112 -41.14 31.25 -45.00
N SER A 113 -41.24 30.26 -45.90
CA SER A 113 -40.73 28.92 -45.66
C SER A 113 -39.21 28.89 -45.64
N ASP A 114 -38.54 29.65 -46.50
CA ASP A 114 -37.08 29.80 -46.53
C ASP A 114 -36.58 30.50 -45.26
N ALA A 115 -37.24 31.58 -44.83
CA ALA A 115 -36.94 32.21 -43.55
C ALA A 115 -37.14 31.24 -42.36
N ALA A 116 -38.19 30.42 -42.38
CA ALA A 116 -38.43 29.41 -41.34
C ALA A 116 -37.39 28.28 -41.39
N LEU A 117 -36.96 27.85 -42.58
CA LEU A 117 -35.90 26.87 -42.79
C LEU A 117 -34.55 27.41 -42.30
N ASP A 118 -34.23 28.68 -42.58
CA ASP A 118 -33.00 29.31 -42.08
C ASP A 118 -32.99 29.41 -40.56
N ILE A 119 -34.13 29.74 -39.93
CA ILE A 119 -34.29 29.73 -38.47
C ILE A 119 -34.13 28.29 -37.93
N ALA A 120 -34.73 27.28 -38.58
CA ALA A 120 -34.60 25.88 -38.19
C ALA A 120 -33.16 25.37 -38.33
N VAL A 121 -32.46 25.74 -39.40
CA VAL A 121 -31.05 25.41 -39.61
C VAL A 121 -30.17 26.13 -38.60
N GLY A 122 -30.46 27.40 -38.29
CA GLY A 122 -29.75 28.18 -37.27
C GLY A 122 -29.89 27.58 -35.87
N THR A 123 -31.11 27.25 -35.47
CA THR A 123 -31.41 26.59 -34.18
C THR A 123 -30.81 25.19 -34.09
N TRP A 124 -30.82 24.41 -35.18
CA TRP A 124 -30.16 23.11 -35.25
C TRP A 124 -28.63 23.21 -35.08
N ARG A 125 -27.97 24.19 -35.70
CA ARG A 125 -26.53 24.43 -35.51
C ARG A 125 -26.18 24.81 -34.07
N GLU A 126 -26.96 25.68 -33.43
CA GLU A 126 -26.73 26.03 -32.02
C GLU A 126 -27.00 24.83 -31.09
N LEU A 127 -28.02 24.02 -31.34
CA LEU A 127 -28.25 22.77 -30.61
C LEU A 127 -27.06 21.82 -30.73
N GLU A 128 -26.51 21.66 -31.93
CA GLU A 128 -25.35 20.78 -32.19
C GLU A 128 -24.08 21.30 -31.48
N LYS A 129 -23.89 22.62 -31.44
CA LYS A 129 -22.81 23.26 -30.67
C LYS A 129 -22.99 23.09 -29.16
N HIS A 130 -24.22 23.20 -28.64
CA HIS A 130 -24.51 22.91 -27.23
C HIS A 130 -24.24 21.45 -26.90
N LYS A 131 -24.65 20.49 -27.74
CA LYS A 131 -24.33 19.06 -27.57
C LYS A 131 -22.83 18.81 -27.51
N ARG A 132 -22.05 19.42 -28.41
CA ARG A 132 -20.57 19.29 -28.41
C ARG A 132 -19.94 19.85 -27.14
N ARG A 133 -20.39 21.03 -26.68
CA ARG A 133 -19.92 21.65 -25.43
C ARG A 133 -20.25 20.78 -24.22
N THR A 134 -21.49 20.31 -24.10
CA THR A 134 -21.91 19.43 -23.00
C THR A 134 -21.13 18.11 -23.02
N ALA A 135 -20.94 17.49 -24.18
CA ALA A 135 -20.13 16.28 -24.31
C ALA A 135 -18.66 16.51 -23.90
N GLN A 136 -18.08 17.67 -24.23
CA GLN A 136 -16.73 18.04 -23.78
C GLN A 136 -16.67 18.24 -22.26
N THR A 137 -17.64 18.95 -21.68
CA THR A 137 -17.72 19.17 -20.23
C THR A 137 -17.87 17.84 -19.47
N LEU A 138 -18.73 16.93 -19.95
CA LEU A 138 -18.88 15.60 -19.35
C LEU A 138 -17.60 14.77 -19.44
N ARG A 139 -16.86 14.84 -20.55
CA ARG A 139 -15.54 14.18 -20.66
C ARG A 139 -14.52 14.76 -19.68
N MET A 140 -14.49 16.08 -19.50
CA MET A 140 -13.61 16.71 -18.52
C MET A 140 -13.99 16.33 -17.10
N GLN A 141 -15.28 16.35 -16.77
CA GLN A 141 -15.79 15.93 -15.46
C GLN A 141 -15.44 14.47 -15.17
N LYS A 142 -15.62 13.57 -16.14
CA LYS A 142 -15.23 12.16 -16.02
C LYS A 142 -13.73 11.99 -15.72
N LYS A 143 -12.87 12.73 -16.41
CA LYS A 143 -11.42 12.73 -16.13
C LYS A 143 -11.11 13.26 -14.73
N THR A 144 -11.81 14.29 -14.26
CA THR A 144 -11.61 14.81 -12.90
C THR A 144 -12.09 13.83 -11.83
N THR A 145 -13.19 13.10 -12.06
CA THR A 145 -13.64 12.07 -11.12
C THR A 145 -12.69 10.89 -11.09
N GLU A 146 -12.17 10.45 -12.24
CA GLU A 146 -11.15 9.38 -12.32
C GLU A 146 -9.85 9.78 -11.59
N ALA A 147 -9.39 11.03 -11.73
CA ALA A 147 -8.21 11.52 -11.02
C ALA A 147 -8.43 11.54 -9.50
N LEU A 148 -9.59 12.02 -9.03
CA LEU A 148 -9.94 12.01 -7.60
C LEU A 148 -10.09 10.58 -7.05
N GLU A 149 -10.61 9.65 -7.84
CA GLU A 149 -10.68 8.23 -7.45
C GLU A 149 -9.30 7.61 -7.28
N GLN A 150 -8.34 7.94 -8.15
CA GLN A 150 -6.94 7.50 -8.03
C GLN A 150 -6.27 8.10 -6.79
N GLU A 151 -6.47 9.40 -6.52
CA GLU A 151 -5.95 10.05 -5.30
C GLU A 151 -6.55 9.41 -4.03
N LEU A 152 -7.86 9.15 -4.02
CA LEU A 152 -8.52 8.45 -2.92
C LEU A 152 -8.01 7.03 -2.73
N ALA A 153 -7.69 6.32 -3.82
CA ALA A 153 -7.09 4.99 -3.75
C ALA A 153 -5.68 5.04 -3.12
N GLY A 154 -4.83 5.97 -3.57
CA GLY A 154 -3.49 6.16 -2.99
C GLY A 154 -3.53 6.61 -1.52
N LEU A 155 -4.47 7.48 -1.15
CA LEU A 155 -4.67 7.87 0.25
C LEU A 155 -5.17 6.70 1.13
N ARG A 156 -6.01 5.81 0.59
CA ARG A 156 -6.42 4.59 1.30
C ARG A 156 -5.25 3.64 1.49
N GLU A 157 -4.43 3.43 0.47
CA GLU A 157 -3.24 2.57 0.56
C GLU A 157 -2.26 3.09 1.62
N THR A 158 -1.93 4.38 1.58
CA THR A 158 -1.05 5.00 2.58
C THR A 158 -1.63 4.94 4.00
N LEU A 159 -2.94 5.13 4.16
CA LEU A 159 -3.61 4.96 5.45
C LEU A 159 -3.52 3.52 5.96
N THR A 160 -3.75 2.53 5.09
CA THR A 160 -3.64 1.11 5.46
C THR A 160 -2.21 0.71 5.81
N GLY A 161 -1.21 1.23 5.10
CA GLY A 161 0.20 1.03 5.41
C GLY A 161 0.57 1.63 6.77
N ALA A 162 0.16 2.87 7.04
CA ALA A 162 0.37 3.52 8.33
C ALA A 162 -0.33 2.77 9.48
N GLN A 163 -1.51 2.21 9.24
CA GLN A 163 -2.22 1.39 10.24
C GLN A 163 -1.49 0.07 10.52
N ALA A 164 -0.94 -0.59 9.51
CA ALA A 164 -0.12 -1.79 9.69
C ALA A 164 1.16 -1.51 10.49
N GLU A 165 1.87 -0.41 10.18
CA GLU A 165 3.04 0.04 10.95
C GLU A 165 2.70 0.31 12.42
N LEU A 166 1.54 0.92 12.71
CA LEU A 166 1.10 1.16 14.09
C LEU A 166 0.84 -0.15 14.84
N VAL A 167 0.24 -1.15 14.19
CA VAL A 167 0.04 -2.48 14.78
C VAL A 167 1.37 -3.16 15.07
N GLU A 168 2.33 -3.10 14.15
CA GLU A 168 3.66 -3.65 14.36
C GLU A 168 4.38 -2.96 15.53
N ARG A 169 4.40 -1.62 15.55
CA ARG A 169 5.00 -0.84 16.64
C ARG A 169 4.34 -1.14 17.98
N LYS A 170 3.01 -1.28 18.02
CA LYS A 170 2.29 -1.69 19.23
C LYS A 170 2.75 -3.05 19.73
N SER A 171 2.84 -4.05 18.85
CA SER A 171 3.33 -5.38 19.22
C SER A 171 4.80 -5.36 19.71
N ALA A 172 5.63 -4.48 19.15
CA ALA A 172 7.01 -4.31 19.58
C ALA A 172 7.13 -3.63 20.95
N ILE A 173 6.21 -2.72 21.29
CA ILE A 173 6.11 -2.12 22.63
C ILE A 173 5.65 -3.18 23.63
N GLU A 174 4.60 -3.95 23.32
CA GLU A 174 4.11 -5.03 24.20
C GLU A 174 5.21 -6.05 24.53
N ARG A 175 6.04 -6.45 23.54
CA ARG A 175 7.19 -7.33 23.80
C ARG A 175 8.27 -6.68 24.68
N ARG A 176 8.48 -5.37 24.55
CA ARG A 176 9.42 -4.63 25.41
C ARG A 176 8.88 -4.53 26.83
N ASP A 177 7.58 -4.28 27.00
CA ASP A 177 6.94 -4.21 28.31
C ASP A 177 7.02 -5.57 29.02
N GLN A 178 6.79 -6.68 28.31
CA GLN A 178 7.01 -8.04 28.84
C GLN A 178 8.48 -8.27 29.23
N ALA A 179 9.43 -7.81 28.43
CA ALA A 179 10.85 -7.90 28.77
C ALA A 179 11.21 -7.06 30.00
N LEU A 180 10.62 -5.87 30.15
CA LEU A 180 10.82 -5.02 31.33
C LEU A 180 10.20 -5.64 32.58
N GLU A 181 9.02 -6.23 32.48
CA GLU A 181 8.37 -6.96 33.59
C GLU A 181 9.22 -8.16 34.05
N THR A 182 9.75 -8.95 33.12
CA THR A 182 10.66 -10.06 33.48
C THR A 182 11.96 -9.59 34.12
N LEU A 183 12.53 -8.47 33.66
CA LEU A 183 13.71 -7.87 34.27
C LEU A 183 13.44 -7.27 35.65
N GLN A 184 12.27 -6.65 35.84
CA GLN A 184 11.84 -6.13 37.13
C GLN A 184 11.66 -7.28 38.13
N ASN A 185 10.95 -8.34 37.77
CA ASN A 185 10.79 -9.53 38.62
C ASN A 185 12.16 -10.16 38.96
N ARG A 186 13.09 -10.22 38.00
CA ARG A 186 14.44 -10.71 38.24
C ARG A 186 15.24 -9.80 39.18
N LEU A 187 15.09 -8.49 39.09
CA LEU A 187 15.70 -7.55 40.02
C LEU A 187 15.14 -7.74 41.43
N GLU A 188 13.82 -7.83 41.58
CA GLU A 188 13.16 -8.07 42.87
C GLU A 188 13.67 -9.38 43.52
N THR A 189 13.73 -10.49 42.77
CA THR A 189 14.29 -11.76 43.29
C THR A 189 15.77 -11.67 43.67
N LEU A 190 16.58 -10.88 42.94
CA LEU A 190 17.99 -10.66 43.28
C LEU A 190 18.15 -9.76 44.51
N GLU A 191 17.27 -8.78 44.69
CA GLU A 191 17.22 -7.93 45.89
C GLU A 191 16.81 -8.74 47.12
N GLU A 192 15.81 -9.62 47.01
CA GLU A 192 15.43 -10.57 48.07
C GLU A 192 16.57 -11.53 48.40
N ALA A 193 17.22 -12.10 47.38
CA ALA A 193 18.37 -12.99 47.57
C ALA A 193 19.53 -12.27 48.27
N LYS A 194 19.82 -11.02 47.87
CA LYS A 194 20.84 -10.18 48.52
C LYS A 194 20.48 -9.87 49.97
N ALA A 195 19.23 -9.48 50.25
CA ALA A 195 18.77 -9.21 51.61
C ALA A 195 18.86 -10.46 52.49
N SER A 196 18.51 -11.63 51.95
CA SER A 196 18.64 -12.91 52.65
C SER A 196 20.10 -13.28 52.92
N PHE A 197 21.01 -13.03 51.96
CA PHE A 197 22.44 -13.23 52.12
C PHE A 197 23.03 -12.30 53.21
N GLU A 198 22.71 -11.00 53.18
CA GLU A 198 23.14 -10.02 54.19
C GLU A 198 22.60 -10.37 55.58
N ALA A 199 21.33 -10.79 55.70
CA ALA A 199 20.75 -11.27 56.94
C ALA A 199 21.48 -12.53 57.45
N SER A 200 21.81 -13.47 56.55
CA SER A 200 22.57 -14.66 56.90
C SER A 200 23.99 -14.35 57.36
N GLN A 201 24.65 -13.36 56.74
CA GLN A 201 25.99 -12.91 57.09
C GLN A 201 26.00 -12.22 58.46
N ALA A 202 25.02 -11.36 58.73
CA ALA A 202 24.84 -10.72 60.02
C ALA A 202 24.57 -11.75 61.14
N ALA A 203 23.74 -12.77 60.86
CA ALA A 203 23.50 -13.86 61.80
C ALA A 203 24.79 -14.65 62.10
N MET A 204 25.61 -14.94 61.08
CA MET A 204 26.89 -15.64 61.25
C MET A 204 27.91 -14.83 62.05
N ALA A 205 28.00 -13.52 61.81
CA ALA A 205 28.90 -12.63 62.56
C ALA A 205 28.62 -12.61 64.08
N SER A 206 27.40 -12.96 64.50
CA SER A 206 27.00 -13.01 65.92
C SER A 206 27.32 -14.34 66.63
N ARG A 207 27.63 -15.41 65.90
CA ARG A 207 27.83 -16.77 66.48
C ARG A 207 29.29 -16.99 66.90
N PRO A 208 29.57 -17.76 67.98
CA PRO A 208 30.91 -18.18 68.34
C PRO A 208 31.55 -19.09 67.26
N ASN A 209 32.88 -19.06 67.14
CA ASN A 209 33.65 -19.64 66.02
C ASN A 209 33.33 -21.11 65.71
N ALA A 210 33.07 -21.96 66.71
CA ALA A 210 32.71 -23.37 66.50
C ALA A 210 31.31 -23.55 65.89
N GLU A 211 30.34 -22.74 66.30
CA GLU A 211 29.00 -22.73 65.70
C GLU A 211 29.02 -22.14 64.28
N GLN A 212 29.95 -21.23 63.99
CA GLN A 212 30.17 -20.72 62.64
C GLN A 212 30.68 -21.84 61.71
N ILE A 213 31.69 -22.62 62.13
CA ILE A 213 32.23 -23.72 61.31
C ILE A 213 31.14 -24.77 61.03
N ASN A 214 30.42 -25.23 62.06
CA ASN A 214 29.34 -26.21 61.86
C ASN A 214 28.25 -25.68 60.93
N ALA A 215 27.87 -24.40 61.07
CA ALA A 215 26.88 -23.79 60.18
C ALA A 215 27.40 -23.61 58.74
N PHE A 216 28.70 -23.42 58.52
CA PHE A 216 29.29 -23.44 57.18
C PHE A 216 29.32 -24.84 56.58
N GLU A 217 29.65 -25.86 57.38
CA GLU A 217 29.65 -27.26 56.94
C GLU A 217 28.24 -27.73 56.53
N GLU A 218 27.23 -27.44 57.37
CA GLU A 218 25.81 -27.75 57.09
C GLU A 218 25.32 -27.04 55.81
N ARG A 219 25.62 -25.74 55.64
CA ARG A 219 25.28 -25.01 54.40
C ARG A 219 25.96 -25.59 53.17
N LEU A 220 27.23 -25.97 53.26
CA LEU A 220 27.94 -26.60 52.14
C LEU A 220 27.41 -28.00 51.84
N GLU A 221 26.82 -28.71 52.80
CA GLU A 221 26.09 -29.95 52.58
C GLU A 221 24.76 -29.70 51.87
N GLU A 222 23.97 -28.75 52.34
CA GLU A 222 22.72 -28.33 51.70
C GLU A 222 22.93 -27.85 50.26
N GLU A 223 23.94 -27.03 49.99
CA GLU A 223 24.30 -26.58 48.63
C GLU A 223 24.70 -27.76 47.74
N ARG A 224 25.46 -28.73 48.27
CA ARG A 224 25.83 -29.94 47.53
C ARG A 224 24.61 -30.81 47.23
N GLU A 225 23.68 -30.94 48.16
CA GLU A 225 22.43 -31.69 47.97
C GLU A 225 21.49 -30.98 46.98
N ASN A 226 21.35 -29.66 47.08
CA ASN A 226 20.59 -28.86 46.12
C ASN A 226 21.17 -28.97 44.71
N MET A 227 22.49 -28.88 44.56
CA MET A 227 23.14 -29.07 43.25
C MET A 227 22.89 -30.47 42.70
N ARG A 228 22.97 -31.52 43.54
CA ARG A 228 22.62 -32.89 43.11
C ARG A 228 21.17 -32.98 42.66
N HIS A 229 20.24 -32.38 43.42
CA HIS A 229 18.82 -32.37 43.07
C HIS A 229 18.56 -31.61 41.75
N GLU A 230 19.16 -30.44 41.57
CA GLU A 230 19.09 -29.69 40.30
C GLU A 230 19.62 -30.50 39.12
N PHE A 231 20.75 -31.20 39.30
CA PHE A 231 21.29 -32.08 38.27
C PHE A 231 20.34 -33.23 37.94
N THR A 232 19.77 -33.90 38.94
CA THR A 232 18.79 -34.98 38.72
C THR A 232 17.53 -34.49 38.00
N VAL A 233 17.02 -33.30 38.34
CA VAL A 233 15.85 -32.70 37.68
C VAL A 233 16.17 -32.29 36.25
N ARG A 234 17.34 -31.67 35.99
CA ARG A 234 17.75 -31.35 34.61
C ARG A 234 17.95 -32.60 33.78
N GLU A 235 18.57 -33.63 34.36
CA GLU A 235 18.77 -34.92 33.71
C GLU A 235 17.44 -35.61 33.39
N SER A 236 16.47 -35.60 34.31
CA SER A 236 15.13 -36.15 34.05
C SER A 236 14.41 -35.40 32.93
N ILE A 237 14.48 -34.06 32.91
CA ILE A 237 13.88 -33.25 31.83
C ILE A 237 14.52 -33.58 30.47
N ILE A 238 15.85 -33.74 30.42
CA ILE A 238 16.55 -34.13 29.19
C ILE A 238 16.12 -35.53 28.75
N PHE A 239 15.99 -36.48 29.68
CA PHE A 239 15.50 -37.82 29.37
C PHE A 239 14.06 -37.81 28.86
N ASP A 240 13.17 -37.00 29.44
CA ASP A 240 11.79 -36.85 28.97
C ASP A 240 11.74 -36.21 27.58
N GLN A 241 12.54 -35.16 27.32
CA GLN A 241 12.67 -34.57 25.98
C GLN A 241 13.18 -35.57 24.94
N HIS A 242 14.23 -36.32 25.26
CA HIS A 242 14.75 -37.36 24.37
C HIS A 242 13.73 -38.48 24.14
N ARG A 243 12.97 -38.86 25.17
CA ARG A 243 11.88 -39.83 25.05
C ARG A 243 10.79 -39.32 24.11
N ASP A 244 10.32 -38.09 24.29
CA ASP A 244 9.32 -37.46 23.42
C ASP A 244 9.82 -37.37 21.96
N GLU A 245 11.10 -37.04 21.76
CA GLU A 245 11.71 -37.00 20.43
C GLU A 245 11.77 -38.39 19.79
N MET A 246 12.14 -39.43 20.55
CA MET A 246 12.10 -40.81 20.07
C MET A 246 10.66 -41.24 19.74
N GLU A 247 9.67 -40.91 20.57
CA GLU A 247 8.25 -41.21 20.31
C GLU A 247 7.74 -40.48 19.06
N ARG A 248 8.11 -39.21 18.86
CA ARG A 248 7.81 -38.46 17.63
C ARG A 248 8.46 -39.06 16.40
N LEU A 249 9.74 -39.45 16.49
CA LEU A 249 10.45 -40.08 15.38
C LEU A 249 9.83 -41.44 15.03
N MET A 250 9.53 -42.29 16.02
CA MET A 250 8.83 -43.56 15.80
C MET A 250 7.46 -43.33 15.15
N SER A 251 6.68 -42.35 15.61
CA SER A 251 5.37 -42.04 15.03
C SER A 251 5.48 -41.60 13.57
N ARG A 252 6.51 -40.82 13.21
CA ARG A 252 6.80 -40.44 11.82
C ARG A 252 7.20 -41.65 10.99
N TYR A 253 8.11 -42.48 11.49
CA TYR A 253 8.49 -43.72 10.79
C TYR A 253 7.30 -44.68 10.60
N GLU A 254 6.39 -44.78 11.58
CA GLU A 254 5.16 -45.57 11.45
C GLU A 254 4.21 -44.99 10.40
N GLN A 255 4.10 -43.66 10.32
CA GLN A 255 3.34 -42.97 9.26
C GLN A 255 3.95 -43.22 7.89
N ASP A 256 5.25 -43.00 7.72
CA ASP A 256 5.97 -43.24 6.46
C ASP A 256 5.84 -44.72 6.03
N MET A 257 5.92 -45.67 6.97
CA MET A 257 5.71 -47.09 6.70
C MET A 257 4.26 -47.44 6.36
N ALA A 258 3.27 -46.72 6.89
CA ALA A 258 1.87 -46.87 6.52
C ALA A 258 1.60 -46.31 5.13
N GLU A 259 2.17 -45.15 4.80
CA GLU A 259 2.12 -44.54 3.46
C GLU A 259 2.76 -45.46 2.41
N LEU A 260 3.97 -45.98 2.67
CA LEU A 260 4.63 -46.93 1.77
C LEU A 260 3.81 -48.22 1.57
N ARG A 261 3.12 -48.72 2.62
CA ARG A 261 2.22 -49.88 2.46
C ARG A 261 1.00 -49.52 1.61
N ALA A 262 0.40 -48.35 1.82
CA ALA A 262 -0.73 -47.88 1.03
C ALA A 262 -0.34 -47.69 -0.45
N GLU A 263 0.83 -47.12 -0.74
CA GLU A 263 1.36 -46.99 -2.11
C GLU A 263 1.61 -48.35 -2.76
N LEU A 264 2.10 -49.35 -2.01
CA LEU A 264 2.30 -50.70 -2.52
C LEU A 264 0.96 -51.42 -2.79
N GLU A 265 -0.05 -51.21 -1.95
CA GLU A 265 -1.40 -51.73 -2.15
C GLU A 265 -2.09 -51.06 -3.34
N GLU A 266 -1.96 -49.73 -3.50
CA GLU A 266 -2.47 -48.98 -4.65
C GLU A 266 -1.80 -49.45 -5.96
N ARG A 267 -0.47 -49.58 -5.99
CA ARG A 267 0.24 -50.14 -7.16
C ARG A 267 -0.16 -51.58 -7.46
N ALA A 268 -0.42 -52.40 -6.44
CA ALA A 268 -0.90 -53.77 -6.64
C ALA A 268 -2.32 -53.79 -7.25
N LEU A 269 -3.18 -52.85 -6.87
CA LEU A 269 -4.52 -52.68 -7.47
C LEU A 269 -4.43 -52.17 -8.91
N GLU A 270 -3.61 -51.15 -9.18
CA GLU A 270 -3.39 -50.62 -10.53
C GLU A 270 -2.84 -51.68 -11.50
N THR A 271 -1.91 -52.51 -11.03
CA THR A 271 -1.36 -53.62 -11.83
C THR A 271 -2.37 -54.75 -12.05
N ALA A 272 -3.26 -55.02 -11.09
CA ALA A 272 -4.36 -55.96 -11.29
C ALA A 272 -5.41 -55.43 -12.29
N GLU A 273 -5.73 -54.13 -12.26
CA GLU A 273 -6.66 -53.50 -13.20
C GLU A 273 -6.11 -53.41 -14.63
N THR A 274 -4.83 -53.09 -14.78
CA THR A 274 -4.14 -53.05 -16.09
C THR A 274 -3.85 -54.44 -16.63
N GLY A 275 -3.48 -55.39 -15.76
CA GLY A 275 -3.26 -56.79 -16.10
C GLY A 275 -4.51 -57.49 -16.65
N ASN A 276 -5.70 -57.05 -16.25
CA ASN A 276 -6.96 -57.62 -16.75
C ASN A 276 -7.44 -56.98 -18.08
N LYS A 277 -6.80 -55.90 -18.55
CA LYS A 277 -7.20 -55.20 -19.80
C LYS A 277 -6.25 -55.39 -20.98
N HIS A 278 -5.08 -56.00 -20.81
CA HIS A 278 -4.05 -56.05 -21.86
C HIS A 278 -3.56 -57.44 -22.26
N LEU A 279 -4.43 -58.46 -22.22
CA LEU A 279 -4.21 -59.74 -22.94
C LEU A 279 -4.63 -59.69 -24.43
N GLY A 280 -4.58 -58.51 -25.06
CA GLY A 280 -4.84 -58.36 -26.48
C GLY A 280 -3.93 -57.30 -27.09
N GLU A 281 -3.07 -57.76 -28.00
CA GLU A 281 -2.36 -56.97 -29.02
C GLU A 281 -1.00 -56.35 -28.65
N GLY A 282 0.06 -56.89 -29.29
CA GLY A 282 1.00 -56.01 -29.99
C GLY A 282 2.46 -55.99 -29.52
N ALA A 283 3.10 -57.14 -29.41
CA ALA A 283 4.50 -57.34 -29.02
C ALA A 283 5.58 -56.87 -30.03
N GLN A 284 5.61 -55.59 -30.47
CA GLN A 284 6.70 -55.12 -31.36
C GLN A 284 7.38 -53.78 -31.03
N ALA A 285 7.21 -53.22 -29.83
CA ALA A 285 7.90 -52.00 -29.40
C ALA A 285 8.92 -52.19 -28.25
N ARG A 286 9.37 -53.42 -27.97
CA ARG A 286 10.22 -53.73 -26.80
C ARG A 286 11.74 -53.66 -27.03
N GLY A 287 12.20 -53.54 -28.28
CA GLY A 287 13.64 -53.62 -28.58
C GLY A 287 14.45 -52.34 -28.35
N GLN A 288 13.82 -51.16 -28.24
CA GLN A 288 14.54 -49.88 -28.14
C GLN A 288 14.55 -49.25 -26.73
N SER A 289 13.67 -49.68 -25.81
CA SER A 289 13.70 -49.15 -24.43
C SER A 289 14.78 -49.87 -23.59
N GLU A 290 14.95 -51.18 -23.75
CA GLU A 290 15.86 -51.97 -22.89
C GLU A 290 17.33 -51.50 -23.00
N GLN A 291 17.83 -51.10 -24.18
CA GLN A 291 19.18 -50.53 -24.31
C GLN A 291 19.33 -49.15 -23.67
N ARG A 292 18.26 -48.35 -23.62
CA ARG A 292 18.29 -47.01 -23.02
C ARG A 292 18.19 -47.10 -21.50
N ASP A 293 17.43 -48.06 -21.00
CA ASP A 293 17.26 -48.34 -19.57
C ASP A 293 18.56 -48.95 -18.99
N ASP A 294 19.26 -49.83 -19.72
CA ASP A 294 20.57 -50.35 -19.30
C ASP A 294 21.65 -49.25 -19.24
N ALA A 295 21.62 -48.29 -20.16
CA ALA A 295 22.54 -47.15 -20.14
C ALA A 295 22.26 -46.23 -18.93
N ALA A 296 20.99 -45.92 -18.66
CA ALA A 296 20.60 -45.12 -17.50
C ALA A 296 20.94 -45.82 -16.16
N TYR A 297 20.78 -47.15 -16.10
CA TYR A 297 21.19 -47.93 -14.94
C TYR A 297 22.71 -47.96 -14.76
N GLY A 298 23.48 -48.02 -15.86
CA GLY A 298 24.93 -47.86 -15.85
C GLY A 298 25.37 -46.49 -15.31
N GLU A 299 24.76 -45.40 -15.79
CA GLU A 299 25.02 -44.04 -15.31
C GLU A 299 24.70 -43.89 -13.81
N LEU A 300 23.58 -44.48 -13.34
CA LEU A 300 23.19 -44.44 -11.93
C LEU A 300 24.18 -45.21 -11.04
N LEU A 301 24.66 -46.37 -11.48
CA LEU A 301 25.68 -47.14 -10.75
C LEU A 301 27.02 -46.41 -10.70
N ASP A 302 27.41 -45.72 -11.77
CA ASP A 302 28.63 -44.92 -11.79
C ASP A 302 28.50 -43.68 -10.90
N HIS A 303 27.31 -43.06 -10.83
CA HIS A 303 27.02 -41.97 -9.89
C HIS A 303 27.03 -42.43 -8.43
N LEU A 304 26.52 -43.63 -8.15
CA LEU A 304 26.59 -44.22 -6.81
C LEU A 304 28.03 -44.52 -6.39
N LYS A 305 28.86 -45.01 -7.32
CA LYS A 305 30.30 -45.21 -7.07
C LYS A 305 31.02 -43.89 -6.84
N SER A 306 30.75 -42.85 -7.64
CA SER A 306 31.37 -41.53 -7.45
C SER A 306 30.97 -40.91 -6.10
N LEU A 307 29.70 -41.02 -5.70
CA LEU A 307 29.24 -40.58 -4.38
C LEU A 307 29.88 -41.36 -3.23
N GLN A 308 30.11 -42.67 -3.39
CA GLN A 308 30.84 -43.47 -2.40
C GLN A 308 32.32 -43.08 -2.30
N GLU A 309 32.96 -42.75 -3.42
CA GLU A 309 34.34 -42.24 -3.44
C GLU A 309 34.45 -40.84 -2.82
N GLU A 310 33.48 -39.95 -3.08
CA GLU A 310 33.38 -38.62 -2.46
C GLU A 310 33.13 -38.71 -0.95
N LEU A 311 32.21 -39.57 -0.51
CA LEU A 311 31.96 -39.81 0.92
C LEU A 311 33.22 -40.33 1.61
N ARG A 312 33.94 -41.26 0.98
CA ARG A 312 35.22 -41.76 1.49
C ARG A 312 36.27 -40.64 1.55
N GLY A 313 36.37 -39.81 0.52
CA GLY A 313 37.28 -38.65 0.50
C GLY A 313 36.96 -37.63 1.59
N ALA A 314 35.69 -37.32 1.80
CA ALA A 314 35.22 -36.43 2.86
C ALA A 314 35.45 -37.01 4.27
N GLN A 315 35.37 -38.33 4.42
CA GLN A 315 35.72 -39.03 5.67
C GLN A 315 37.22 -38.99 5.95
N GLU A 316 38.06 -39.23 4.93
CA GLU A 316 39.52 -39.10 5.03
C GLU A 316 39.94 -37.65 5.37
N GLU A 317 39.30 -36.65 4.75
CA GLU A 317 39.53 -35.24 5.05
C GLU A 317 39.08 -34.87 6.46
N ASN A 318 37.90 -35.34 6.91
CA ASN A 318 37.46 -35.14 8.30
C ASN A 318 38.41 -35.79 9.30
N GLN A 319 38.92 -37.00 9.00
CA GLN A 319 39.92 -37.67 9.83
C GLN A 319 41.23 -36.88 9.86
N LYS A 320 41.65 -36.30 8.73
CA LYS A 320 42.82 -35.43 8.66
C LYS A 320 42.62 -34.14 9.45
N LEU A 321 41.50 -33.44 9.27
CA LEU A 321 41.17 -32.22 10.01
C LEU A 321 41.00 -32.46 11.51
N THR A 322 40.45 -33.61 11.91
CA THR A 322 40.38 -33.98 13.33
C THR A 322 41.74 -34.35 13.92
N GLN A 323 42.63 -34.98 13.14
CA GLN A 323 44.03 -35.18 13.52
C GLN A 323 44.82 -33.86 13.59
N GLU A 324 44.62 -32.94 12.64
CA GLU A 324 45.20 -31.59 12.65
C GLU A 324 44.67 -30.77 13.84
N LEU A 325 43.37 -30.81 14.12
CA LEU A 325 42.80 -30.20 15.33
C LEU A 325 43.38 -30.82 16.60
N ALA A 326 43.58 -32.14 16.65
CA ALA A 326 44.21 -32.81 17.78
C ALA A 326 45.71 -32.47 17.90
N ALA A 327 46.41 -32.22 16.79
CA ALA A 327 47.79 -31.75 16.77
C ALA A 327 47.88 -30.28 17.21
N VAL A 328 47.01 -29.41 16.69
CA VAL A 328 46.88 -27.99 17.05
C VAL A 328 46.48 -27.86 18.52
N LYS A 329 45.57 -28.68 19.02
CA LYS A 329 45.19 -28.69 20.45
C LYS A 329 46.34 -29.15 21.34
N ARG A 330 47.18 -30.09 20.86
CA ARG A 330 48.41 -30.50 21.55
C ARG A 330 49.50 -29.43 21.51
N THR A 331 49.67 -28.70 20.40
CA THR A 331 50.61 -27.57 20.33
C THR A 331 50.12 -26.36 21.12
N HIS A 332 48.81 -26.11 21.20
CA HIS A 332 48.24 -25.05 22.05
C HIS A 332 48.27 -25.39 23.54
N SER A 333 48.39 -26.68 23.90
CA SER A 333 48.59 -27.11 25.29
C SER A 333 50.08 -27.11 25.70
N GLY A 334 51.00 -26.88 24.77
CA GLY A 334 52.44 -27.00 24.99
C GLY A 334 53.21 -25.83 24.42
N VAL A 335 53.72 -24.99 25.34
CA VAL A 335 54.66 -23.88 25.14
C VAL A 335 53.98 -22.53 24.87
N GLY A 336 53.94 -21.73 25.94
CA GLY A 336 53.53 -20.35 25.88
C GLY A 336 54.57 -19.45 25.20
N GLY A 337 54.11 -18.26 24.83
CA GLY A 337 54.98 -17.22 24.30
C GLY A 337 54.67 -16.87 22.84
N PRO A 338 54.88 -15.62 22.45
CA PRO A 338 53.73 -14.76 22.19
C PRO A 338 53.78 -14.12 20.80
N VAL A 339 52.77 -13.28 20.55
CA VAL A 339 52.86 -12.08 19.70
C VAL A 339 52.37 -12.22 18.25
N LEU A 340 51.32 -11.43 17.99
CA LEU A 340 50.89 -10.79 16.73
C LEU A 340 50.14 -11.62 15.68
N GLY A 341 48.84 -11.32 15.61
CA GLY A 341 48.27 -10.81 14.36
C GLY A 341 47.32 -11.75 13.63
N SER A 342 46.02 -11.50 13.81
CA SER A 342 45.08 -11.22 12.71
C SER A 342 43.68 -11.75 13.04
N CYS A 343 42.79 -10.80 13.27
CA CYS A 343 41.33 -10.82 13.12
C CYS A 343 40.71 -12.14 12.63
N SER A 344 40.01 -12.84 13.53
CA SER A 344 38.82 -13.57 13.13
C SER A 344 37.85 -13.66 14.30
N VAL A 345 36.65 -13.15 14.03
CA VAL A 345 35.50 -12.99 14.91
C VAL A 345 35.08 -14.36 15.45
N LYS A 346 35.36 -14.63 16.73
CA LYS A 346 34.73 -15.73 17.47
C LYS A 346 34.35 -15.29 18.87
N ASP A 347 33.04 -15.37 19.09
CA ASP A 347 32.38 -15.74 20.34
C ASP A 347 32.51 -14.77 21.52
N PHE A 348 31.64 -13.75 21.49
CA PHE A 348 31.29 -12.83 22.58
C PHE A 348 30.61 -13.50 23.79
N ASN A 349 30.92 -14.75 24.10
CA ASN A 349 30.39 -15.44 25.27
C ASN A 349 31.53 -15.99 26.13
N GLY A 350 31.96 -15.20 27.11
CA GLY A 350 32.44 -15.79 28.36
C GLY A 350 33.55 -15.10 29.12
N GLN A 351 34.35 -14.20 28.54
CA GLN A 351 35.50 -13.65 29.27
C GLN A 351 35.67 -12.17 28.98
N ASN A 352 35.32 -11.36 29.97
CA ASN A 352 35.97 -10.11 30.39
C ASN A 352 35.01 -9.39 31.36
N LYS A 353 34.70 -10.05 32.49
CA LYS A 353 34.28 -9.29 33.68
C LYS A 353 35.57 -8.68 34.22
N PRO A 354 35.76 -7.35 34.14
CA PRO A 354 36.96 -6.72 34.68
C PRO A 354 37.01 -6.99 36.17
N SER A 355 38.04 -7.70 36.62
CA SER A 355 38.14 -8.17 38.01
C SER A 355 38.63 -7.06 38.95
N THR A 356 39.12 -5.97 38.38
CA THR A 356 39.67 -4.84 39.14
C THR A 356 39.05 -3.52 38.69
N LEU A 357 38.83 -2.63 39.66
CA LEU A 357 38.22 -1.31 39.45
C LEU A 357 38.92 -0.45 38.35
N PRO A 358 40.27 -0.43 38.22
CA PRO A 358 40.93 0.29 37.14
C PRO A 358 40.60 -0.27 35.75
N GLU A 359 40.47 -1.60 35.64
CA GLU A 359 40.12 -2.31 34.40
C GLU A 359 38.66 -2.03 34.00
N ALA A 360 37.77 -1.91 34.99
CA ALA A 360 36.40 -1.50 34.76
C ALA A 360 36.32 -0.05 34.27
N LEU A 361 37.11 0.87 34.84
CA LEU A 361 37.17 2.26 34.39
C LEU A 361 37.76 2.40 32.98
N SER A 362 38.82 1.66 32.66
CA SER A 362 39.34 1.65 31.28
C SER A 362 38.32 1.07 30.30
N ARG A 363 37.58 0.04 30.70
CA ARG A 363 36.54 -0.55 29.86
C ARG A 363 35.35 0.40 29.65
N ILE A 364 34.94 1.14 30.69
CA ILE A 364 33.91 2.17 30.58
C ILE A 364 34.38 3.26 29.62
N ALA A 365 35.62 3.75 29.76
CA ALA A 365 36.18 4.75 28.87
C ALA A 365 36.27 4.28 27.40
N GLU A 366 36.61 3.00 27.17
CA GLU A 366 36.55 2.38 25.84
C GLU A 366 35.13 2.36 25.28
N LEU A 367 34.15 1.92 26.08
CA LEU A 367 32.75 1.86 25.65
C LEU A 367 32.17 3.27 25.41
N GLU A 368 32.52 4.26 26.22
CA GLU A 368 32.15 5.67 26.02
C GLU A 368 32.78 6.23 24.74
N GLY A 369 34.03 5.85 24.45
CA GLY A 369 34.72 6.17 23.19
C GLY A 369 34.03 5.53 21.97
N ASP A 370 33.67 4.26 22.06
CA ASP A 370 32.97 3.53 21.01
C ASP A 370 31.56 4.08 20.76
N VAL A 371 30.82 4.43 21.81
CA VAL A 371 29.50 5.07 21.71
C VAL A 371 29.63 6.45 21.06
N SER A 372 30.63 7.24 21.46
CA SER A 372 30.89 8.54 20.84
C SER A 372 31.21 8.40 19.35
N ARG A 373 32.08 7.44 18.98
CA ARG A 373 32.42 7.15 17.58
C ARG A 373 31.20 6.70 16.78
N LEU A 374 30.40 5.75 17.30
CA LEU A 374 29.18 5.28 16.65
C LEU A 374 28.14 6.40 16.50
N SER A 375 28.04 7.31 17.46
CA SER A 375 27.15 8.47 17.37
C SER A 375 27.58 9.45 16.27
N ASP A 376 28.88 9.68 16.11
CA ASP A 376 29.46 10.50 15.04
C ASP A 376 29.28 9.85 13.68
N GLU A 377 29.47 8.53 13.58
CA GLU A 377 29.20 7.75 12.37
C GLU A 377 27.71 7.79 11.99
N LEU A 378 26.79 7.68 12.96
CA LEU A 378 25.35 7.81 12.74
C LEU A 378 25.00 9.24 12.28
N CYS A 379 25.63 10.26 12.85
CA CYS A 379 25.43 11.66 12.46
C CYS A 379 25.99 11.93 11.05
N ALA A 380 27.14 11.36 10.71
CA ALA A 380 27.75 11.46 9.39
C ALA A 380 26.91 10.71 8.33
N THR A 381 26.42 9.51 8.63
CA THR A 381 25.54 8.74 7.73
C THR A 381 24.20 9.42 7.54
N ARG A 382 23.59 9.99 8.60
CA ARG A 382 22.39 10.84 8.49
C ARG A 382 22.63 12.05 7.61
N ARG A 383 23.75 12.77 7.79
CA ARG A 383 24.12 13.92 6.94
C ARG A 383 24.33 13.50 5.48
N ARG A 384 24.99 12.36 5.23
CA ARG A 384 25.12 11.79 3.88
C ARG A 384 23.77 11.42 3.29
N LEU A 385 22.87 10.82 4.06
CA LEU A 385 21.53 10.43 3.60
C LEU A 385 20.65 11.65 3.29
N VAL A 386 20.76 12.71 4.08
CA VAL A 386 20.12 13.99 3.79
C VAL A 386 20.73 14.62 2.54
N ALA A 387 22.06 14.59 2.38
CA ALA A 387 22.73 15.11 1.19
C ALA A 387 22.37 14.30 -0.07
N THR A 388 22.31 12.97 -0.01
CA THR A 388 21.89 12.13 -1.14
C THR A 388 20.40 12.31 -1.44
N ARG A 389 19.55 12.53 -0.43
CA ARG A 389 18.14 12.91 -0.64
C ARG A 389 18.01 14.26 -1.33
N HIS A 390 18.82 15.25 -0.96
CA HIS A 390 18.84 16.54 -1.66
C HIS A 390 19.45 16.43 -3.05
N GLN A 391 20.49 15.61 -3.25
CA GLN A 391 21.11 15.41 -4.55
C GLN A 391 20.21 14.63 -5.51
N SER A 392 19.57 13.55 -5.05
CA SER A 392 18.58 12.78 -5.84
C SER A 392 17.36 13.62 -6.22
N ASN A 393 16.95 14.56 -5.36
CA ASN A 393 15.93 15.55 -5.70
C ASN A 393 16.41 16.62 -6.70
N THR A 394 17.73 16.77 -6.92
CA THR A 394 18.28 17.77 -7.84
C THR A 394 18.71 17.22 -9.19
N THR A 395 19.09 15.94 -9.32
CA THR A 395 19.77 15.48 -10.54
C THR A 395 18.91 14.80 -11.60
N LYS A 396 17.65 14.41 -11.36
CA LYS A 396 16.80 13.90 -12.46
C LYS A 396 15.31 14.26 -12.48
N ASP A 397 14.77 14.96 -11.49
CA ASP A 397 13.33 15.30 -11.47
C ASP A 397 13.04 16.79 -11.26
N GLN A 398 13.89 17.66 -11.82
CA GLN A 398 13.67 19.10 -11.82
C GLN A 398 12.60 19.60 -12.82
N GLU A 399 11.89 18.71 -13.50
CA GLU A 399 10.71 19.09 -14.30
C GLU A 399 9.37 18.87 -13.56
N ASN A 400 9.31 18.10 -12.46
CA ASN A 400 8.01 17.73 -11.89
C ASN A 400 7.77 18.09 -10.41
N SER A 401 8.71 18.73 -9.71
CA SER A 401 8.50 19.21 -8.34
C SER A 401 8.56 20.73 -8.24
N LEU A 402 7.60 21.40 -8.88
CA LEU A 402 7.02 22.73 -8.55
C LEU A 402 6.00 23.26 -9.60
N VAL A 403 5.43 22.39 -10.44
CA VAL A 403 4.30 22.80 -11.33
C VAL A 403 3.06 23.22 -10.52
N PHE A 404 2.95 22.80 -9.25
CA PHE A 404 1.88 23.21 -8.35
C PHE A 404 1.90 24.69 -7.97
N ASP A 405 3.00 25.43 -8.14
CA ASP A 405 3.02 26.87 -7.83
C ASP A 405 2.98 27.77 -9.07
N GLY A 406 3.34 27.28 -10.26
CA GLY A 406 3.33 28.11 -11.48
C GLY A 406 1.91 28.50 -11.92
N GLN A 407 1.03 27.52 -12.12
CA GLN A 407 -0.34 27.76 -12.60
C GLN A 407 -1.23 28.36 -11.51
N LEU A 408 -1.11 27.90 -10.26
CA LEU A 408 -1.83 28.48 -9.13
C LEU A 408 -1.37 29.90 -8.83
N ALA A 409 -0.06 30.19 -8.85
CA ALA A 409 0.38 31.58 -8.71
C ALA A 409 -0.04 32.42 -9.92
N THR A 410 -0.09 31.87 -11.13
CA THR A 410 -0.59 32.61 -12.31
C THR A 410 -2.09 32.88 -12.21
N TYR A 411 -2.88 31.90 -11.76
CA TYR A 411 -4.31 32.04 -11.51
C TYR A 411 -4.55 33.03 -10.38
N LEU A 412 -3.84 32.90 -9.25
CA LEU A 412 -3.93 33.82 -8.13
C LEU A 412 -3.51 35.24 -8.54
N ARG A 413 -2.43 35.40 -9.34
CA ARG A 413 -2.04 36.69 -9.93
C ARG A 413 -3.18 37.25 -10.78
N PHE A 414 -3.79 36.46 -11.65
CA PHE A 414 -4.90 36.88 -12.50
C PHE A 414 -6.12 37.30 -11.67
N THR A 415 -6.53 36.50 -10.69
CA THR A 415 -7.66 36.79 -9.79
C THR A 415 -7.40 38.04 -8.97
N VAL A 416 -6.17 38.22 -8.45
CA VAL A 416 -5.78 39.40 -7.67
C VAL A 416 -5.74 40.65 -8.57
N VAL A 417 -5.22 40.56 -9.80
CA VAL A 417 -5.27 41.66 -10.77
C VAL A 417 -6.73 42.03 -11.06
N GLN A 418 -7.61 41.05 -11.30
CA GLN A 418 -9.04 41.30 -11.48
C GLN A 418 -9.66 41.97 -10.26
N LEU A 419 -9.35 41.53 -9.05
CA LEU A 419 -9.87 42.13 -7.81
C LEU A 419 -9.40 43.59 -7.66
N LEU A 420 -8.12 43.86 -7.89
CA LEU A 420 -7.55 45.23 -7.84
C LEU A 420 -8.07 46.12 -8.99
N CYS A 421 -8.50 45.52 -10.10
CA CYS A 421 -9.12 46.19 -11.25
C CYS A 421 -10.66 46.27 -11.17
N SER A 422 -11.27 45.57 -10.21
CA SER A 422 -12.70 45.64 -9.92
C SER A 422 -12.95 46.84 -9.02
N SER A 423 -14.08 47.53 -9.23
CA SER A 423 -14.43 48.83 -8.64
C SER A 423 -14.77 48.76 -7.14
N GLY A 424 -13.93 48.09 -6.34
CA GLY A 424 -14.01 48.07 -4.88
C GLY A 424 -13.28 49.25 -4.25
N ASP A 425 -13.23 49.25 -2.91
CA ASP A 425 -12.59 50.28 -2.10
C ASP A 425 -11.13 50.51 -2.50
N THR A 426 -10.90 51.59 -3.26
CA THR A 426 -9.57 51.97 -3.75
C THR A 426 -8.57 52.18 -2.60
N ASN A 427 -9.03 52.54 -1.40
CA ASN A 427 -8.19 52.70 -0.21
C ASN A 427 -7.66 51.36 0.34
N VAL A 428 -8.50 50.32 0.39
CA VAL A 428 -8.10 48.98 0.86
C VAL A 428 -7.13 48.36 -0.14
N ALA A 429 -7.47 48.42 -1.43
CA ALA A 429 -6.65 47.90 -2.51
C ALA A 429 -5.26 48.58 -2.56
N LYS A 430 -5.20 49.90 -2.30
CA LYS A 430 -3.95 50.67 -2.24
C LYS A 430 -3.03 50.22 -1.08
N ASN A 431 -3.57 49.83 0.06
CA ASN A 431 -2.79 49.34 1.21
C ASN A 431 -2.32 47.89 1.04
N LEU A 432 -3.10 47.05 0.36
CA LEU A 432 -2.75 45.66 0.07
C LEU A 432 -1.72 45.52 -1.07
N PHE A 433 -1.70 46.47 -2.00
CA PHE A 433 -0.89 46.38 -3.22
C PHE A 433 0.63 46.18 -2.98
N PRO A 434 1.30 46.88 -2.04
CA PRO A 434 2.72 46.63 -1.74
C PRO A 434 2.98 45.20 -1.25
N VAL A 435 2.11 44.69 -0.37
CA VAL A 435 2.22 43.33 0.22
C VAL A 435 2.02 42.26 -0.86
N LEU A 436 1.02 42.45 -1.72
CA LEU A 436 0.75 41.56 -2.85
C LEU A 436 1.90 41.58 -3.86
N THR A 437 2.54 42.73 -4.08
CA THR A 437 3.68 42.84 -5.00
C THR A 437 4.90 42.07 -4.49
N THR A 438 5.16 42.11 -3.18
CA THR A 438 6.25 41.32 -2.57
C THR A 438 6.00 39.82 -2.61
N LEU A 439 4.76 39.38 -2.38
CA LEU A 439 4.41 37.96 -2.32
C LEU A 439 4.31 37.33 -3.71
N LEU A 440 3.68 38.03 -4.66
CA LEU A 440 3.32 37.45 -5.96
C LEU A 440 4.26 37.81 -7.10
N ARG A 441 5.18 38.77 -6.93
CA ARG A 441 6.09 39.29 -7.97
C ARG A 441 5.35 39.55 -9.28
N PHE A 442 4.55 40.62 -9.32
CA PHE A 442 3.78 40.98 -10.52
C PHE A 442 4.68 41.29 -11.73
N ASP A 443 4.32 40.73 -12.88
CA ASP A 443 4.93 41.05 -14.17
C ASP A 443 4.60 42.48 -14.63
N LYS A 444 5.43 43.03 -15.53
CA LYS A 444 5.27 44.39 -16.06
C LYS A 444 3.91 44.60 -16.74
N SER A 445 3.35 43.57 -17.37
CA SER A 445 2.02 43.58 -18.00
C SER A 445 0.90 43.75 -16.96
N ASN A 446 0.90 42.94 -15.90
CA ASN A 446 -0.10 42.97 -14.83
C ASN A 446 -0.10 44.33 -14.11
N LEU A 447 1.09 44.88 -13.85
CA LEU A 447 1.23 46.23 -13.30
C LEU A 447 0.65 47.29 -14.23
N SER A 448 0.89 47.19 -15.54
CA SER A 448 0.36 48.17 -16.51
C SER A 448 -1.17 48.17 -16.56
N GLU A 449 -1.81 47.01 -16.40
CA GLU A 449 -3.27 46.88 -16.39
C GLU A 449 -3.89 47.51 -15.13
N ILE A 450 -3.29 47.26 -13.96
CA ILE A 450 -3.71 47.86 -12.69
C ILE A 450 -3.56 49.39 -12.74
N TYR A 451 -2.43 49.91 -13.23
CA TYR A 451 -2.21 51.36 -13.34
C TYR A 451 -3.11 52.02 -14.38
N LYS A 452 -3.48 51.33 -15.47
CA LYS A 452 -4.41 51.86 -16.47
C LYS A 452 -5.81 52.06 -15.89
N LYS A 453 -6.28 51.16 -15.03
CA LYS A 453 -7.58 51.29 -14.36
C LYS A 453 -7.56 52.19 -13.13
N ASN A 454 -6.42 52.27 -12.42
CA ASN A 454 -6.26 53.09 -11.22
C ASN A 454 -5.21 54.20 -11.44
N PRO A 455 -5.50 55.23 -12.26
CA PRO A 455 -4.53 56.27 -12.59
C PRO A 455 -4.08 57.12 -11.39
N GLY A 456 -4.86 57.16 -10.31
CA GLY A 456 -4.49 57.84 -9.06
C GLY A 456 -3.37 57.14 -8.28
N TRP A 457 -3.01 55.90 -8.64
CA TRP A 457 -1.92 55.15 -8.02
C TRP A 457 -0.61 55.48 -8.75
N VAL A 458 -0.16 56.71 -8.64
CA VAL A 458 1.11 57.13 -9.27
C VAL A 458 2.27 56.38 -8.59
N LYS A 459 3.13 55.76 -9.41
CA LYS A 459 4.41 55.11 -9.03
C LYS A 459 5.18 55.97 -8.03
N ARG A 460 5.19 55.59 -6.75
CA ARG A 460 6.37 55.90 -5.92
C ARG A 460 7.46 54.95 -6.40
N ARG A 461 8.53 55.50 -6.98
CA ARG A 461 9.75 54.72 -7.26
C ARG A 461 10.27 54.21 -5.92
N PHE A 462 10.15 52.92 -5.68
CA PHE A 462 10.98 52.16 -4.74
C PHE A 462 11.46 50.91 -5.47
#